data_AF-A0AAW4HI49-F1
#
_entry.id   AF-A0AAW4HI49-F1
#
_cell.length_a   1.000
_cell.length_b   1.000
_cell.length_c   1.000
_cell.angle_alpha   90.00
_cell.angle_beta   90.00
_cell.angle_gamma   90.00
#
_symmetry.space_group_name_H-M   'P 1'
#
loop_
_entity.id
_entity.type
_entity.pdbx_description
1 polymer ?
#
loop_
_entity_poly.entity_id
_entity_poly.type
_entity_poly.pdbx_seq_one_letter_code
_entity_poly.pdbx_strand_id
1 'polypeptide(L)'
;NTPRQKQQFHDQFVRPHLADKHRPFEAATPAKVVDHQHRFRPPLFVIARKSGRFWAIRDKVFADEFVSPTDVHLSNRAYILPT
;
A
#
# COMPACT_ATOMS: atom_id res chain seq x y z
N ASN A 1 5.31 -13.91 18.78
CA ASN A 1 4.54 -14.61 17.73
C ASN A 1 3.13 -14.92 18.25
N THR A 2 2.38 -13.90 18.69
CA THR A 2 1.01 -14.09 19.17
C THR A 2 0.01 -13.92 18.02
N PRO A 3 -1.21 -14.49 18.12
CA PRO A 3 -2.25 -14.28 17.11
C PRO A 3 -2.55 -12.80 16.86
N ARG A 4 -2.57 -11.99 17.92
CA ARG A 4 -2.77 -10.53 17.84
C ARG A 4 -1.67 -9.83 17.04
N GLN A 5 -0.41 -10.22 17.21
CA GLN A 5 0.70 -9.64 16.45
C GLN A 5 0.60 -9.98 14.96
N LYS A 6 0.19 -11.21 14.63
CA LYS A 6 -0.03 -11.63 13.23
C LYS A 6 -1.16 -10.84 12.59
N GLN A 7 -2.26 -10.65 13.31
CA GLN A 7 -3.38 -9.83 12.84
C GLN A 7 -2.95 -8.38 12.60
N GLN A 8 -2.22 -7.79 13.56
CA GLN A 8 -1.72 -6.42 13.43
C GLN A 8 -0.78 -6.26 12.22
N PHE A 9 0.10 -7.23 11.99
CA PHE A 9 0.96 -7.25 10.81
C PHE A 9 0.15 -7.36 9.51
N HIS A 10 -0.85 -8.24 9.49
CA HIS A 10 -1.73 -8.40 8.34
C HIS A 10 -2.45 -7.08 8.00
N ASP A 11 -3.02 -6.41 9.01
CA ASP A 11 -3.76 -5.16 8.80
C ASP A 11 -2.87 -3.98 8.42
N GLN A 12 -1.69 -3.84 9.04
CA GLN A 12 -0.82 -2.67 8.85
C GLN A 12 0.21 -2.81 7.71
N PHE A 13 0.51 -4.04 7.30
CA PHE A 13 1.50 -4.32 6.26
C PHE A 13 0.88 -5.04 5.06
N VAL A 14 0.31 -6.23 5.25
CA VAL A 14 -0.15 -7.07 4.12
C VAL A 14 -1.22 -6.36 3.30
N ARG A 15 -2.30 -5.89 3.92
CA ARG A 15 -3.43 -5.26 3.22
C ARG A 15 -3.04 -4.05 2.34
N PRO A 16 -2.28 -3.05 2.84
CA PRO A 16 -1.91 -1.90 2.00
C PRO A 16 -0.82 -2.20 0.96
N HIS A 17 0.09 -3.14 1.24
CA HIS A 17 1.20 -3.46 0.34
C HIS A 17 0.84 -4.53 -0.69
N LEU A 18 -0.29 -5.23 -0.58
CA LEU A 18 -0.66 -6.24 -1.56
C LEU A 18 -1.06 -5.58 -2.89
N ALA A 19 -0.34 -5.89 -3.96
CA ALA A 19 -0.63 -5.35 -5.29
C ALA A 19 -1.95 -5.91 -5.86
N ASP A 20 -2.18 -7.21 -5.68
CA ASP A 20 -3.39 -7.90 -6.12
C ASP A 20 -4.33 -8.16 -4.94
N LYS A 21 -5.35 -7.31 -4.79
CA LYS A 21 -6.35 -7.40 -3.72
C LYS A 21 -7.26 -8.63 -3.84
N HIS A 22 -7.30 -9.30 -4.99
CA HIS A 22 -8.18 -10.44 -5.23
C HIS A 22 -7.59 -11.77 -4.75
N ARG A 23 -6.29 -11.81 -4.44
CA ARG A 23 -5.60 -13.02 -3.95
C ARG A 23 -5.10 -12.80 -2.52
N PRO A 24 -5.86 -13.18 -1.47
CA PRO A 24 -5.44 -12.98 -0.10
C PRO A 24 -4.10 -13.67 0.21
N PHE A 25 -3.37 -13.13 1.18
CA PHE A 25 -2.07 -13.65 1.61
C PHE A 25 -2.12 -14.01 3.10
N GLU A 26 -2.22 -15.31 3.37
CA GLU A 26 -2.42 -15.86 4.72
C GLU A 26 -1.11 -16.25 5.44
N ALA A 27 0.02 -16.18 4.75
CA ALA A 27 1.29 -16.64 5.31
C ALA A 27 1.90 -15.61 6.28
N ALA A 28 1.86 -15.91 7.58
CA ALA A 28 2.29 -15.00 8.63
C ALA A 28 3.74 -15.21 9.14
N THR A 29 4.55 -16.07 8.50
CA THR A 29 5.95 -16.28 8.92
C THR A 29 6.88 -15.32 8.19
N PRO A 30 7.89 -14.72 8.87
CA PRO A 30 8.80 -13.75 8.23
C PRO A 30 9.47 -14.28 6.96
N ALA A 31 9.93 -15.53 6.96
CA ALA A 31 10.53 -16.16 5.78
C ALA A 31 9.57 -16.18 4.57
N LYS A 32 8.32 -16.62 4.79
CA LYS A 32 7.31 -16.66 3.71
C LYS A 32 6.97 -15.26 3.19
N VAL A 33 6.95 -14.25 4.06
CA VAL A 33 6.72 -12.86 3.64
C VAL A 33 7.84 -12.40 2.69
N VAL A 34 9.09 -12.71 3.02
CA VAL A 34 10.26 -12.36 2.19
C VAL A 34 10.24 -13.13 0.86
N ASP A 35 9.94 -14.43 0.88
CA ASP A 35 9.86 -15.24 -0.35
C ASP A 35 8.80 -14.69 -1.33
N HIS A 36 7.72 -14.14 -0.79
CA HIS A 36 6.62 -13.56 -1.56
C HIS A 36 6.72 -12.04 -1.71
N GLN A 37 7.89 -11.43 -1.49
CA GLN A 37 8.07 -9.99 -1.56
C GLN A 37 7.63 -9.36 -2.89
N HIS A 38 7.77 -10.12 -3.98
CA HIS A 38 7.36 -9.72 -5.33
C HIS A 38 5.86 -9.44 -5.46
N ARG A 39 5.03 -9.94 -4.53
CA ARG A 39 3.58 -9.65 -4.47
C ARG A 39 3.26 -8.33 -3.76
N PHE A 40 4.23 -7.79 -3.04
CA PHE A 40 4.07 -6.54 -2.31
C PHE A 40 4.60 -5.37 -3.14
N ARG A 41 3.75 -4.36 -3.32
CA ARG A 41 4.15 -3.10 -3.95
C ARG A 41 4.88 -2.21 -2.94
N PRO A 42 5.90 -1.46 -3.36
CA PRO A 42 6.52 -0.45 -2.52
C PRO A 42 5.60 0.78 -2.38
N PRO A 43 5.64 1.49 -1.25
CA PRO A 43 5.04 2.81 -1.14
C PRO A 43 5.82 3.83 -1.99
N LEU A 44 5.15 4.90 -2.45
CA LEU A 44 5.80 5.99 -3.17
C LEU A 44 6.68 6.83 -2.25
N PHE A 45 6.16 7.15 -1.06
CA PHE A 45 6.95 7.79 -0.02
C PHE A 45 6.44 7.41 1.37
N VAL A 46 7.33 7.57 2.34
CA VAL A 46 7.09 7.23 3.74
C VAL A 46 7.25 8.50 4.57
N ILE A 47 6.22 8.85 5.32
CA ILE A 47 6.24 9.99 6.23
C ILE A 47 6.66 9.47 7.62
N ALA A 48 7.70 10.05 8.19
CA ALA A 48 8.22 9.67 9.50
C ALA A 48 8.33 10.88 10.44
N ARG A 49 8.35 10.60 11.74
CA ARG A 49 8.66 11.59 12.79
C ARG A 49 9.93 11.20 13.54
N LYS A 50 10.66 12.19 14.02
CA LYS A 50 11.84 11.96 14.88
C LYS A 50 11.38 11.48 16.27
N SER A 51 11.98 10.41 16.77
CA SER A 51 11.73 9.84 18.10
C SER A 51 13.06 9.49 18.75
N GLY A 52 13.63 10.45 19.48
CA GLY A 52 14.97 10.33 20.05
C GLY A 52 16.03 10.15 18.96
N ARG A 53 16.72 9.00 18.97
CA ARG A 53 17.77 8.63 18.01
C ARG A 53 17.24 7.94 16.75
N PHE A 54 15.95 7.66 16.68
CA PHE A 54 15.34 6.89 15.59
C PHE A 54 14.23 7.68 14.88
N TRP A 55 13.89 7.25 13.67
CA TRP A 55 12.71 7.71 12.95
C TRP A 55 11.58 6.70 13.13
N ALA A 56 10.43 7.17 13.58
CA ALA A 56 9.22 6.37 13.69
C ALA A 56 8.34 6.65 12.47
N ILE A 57 7.99 5.60 11.73
CA ILE A 57 7.08 5.70 10.58
C ILE A 57 5.70 6.12 11.09
N ARG A 58 5.14 7.15 10.46
CA ARG A 58 3.79 7.65 10.71
C ARG A 58 2.83 7.13 9.66
N ASP A 59 3.19 7.29 8.40
CA ASP A 59 2.31 6.97 7.28
C ASP A 59 3.09 6.48 6.05
N LYS A 60 2.42 5.73 5.18
CA LYS A 60 2.96 5.29 3.89
C LYS A 60 1.94 5.63 2.81
N VAL A 61 2.37 6.38 1.81
CA VAL A 61 1.48 6.81 0.73
C VAL A 61 1.75 6.00 -0.52
N PHE A 62 0.67 5.49 -1.12
CA PHE A 62 0.72 4.65 -2.32
C PHE A 62 0.21 5.42 -3.55
N ALA A 63 0.56 4.92 -4.74
CA ALA A 63 0.21 5.58 -6.00
C ALA A 63 -1.32 5.77 -6.18
N ASP A 64 -2.11 4.77 -5.80
CA ASP A 64 -3.57 4.84 -5.95
C ASP A 64 -4.23 5.93 -5.08
N GLU A 65 -3.56 6.38 -4.01
CA GLU A 65 -4.07 7.40 -3.10
C GLU A 65 -3.84 8.82 -3.62
N PHE A 66 -3.01 8.98 -4.67
CA PHE A 66 -2.76 10.26 -5.34
C PHE A 66 -3.73 10.57 -6.47
N VAL A 67 -4.52 9.60 -6.90
CA VAL A 67 -5.47 9.82 -8.00
C VAL A 67 -6.66 10.58 -7.44
N SER A 68 -6.73 11.89 -7.72
CA SER A 68 -7.92 12.67 -7.40
C SER A 68 -9.11 12.10 -8.17
N PRO A 69 -10.28 11.91 -7.54
CA PRO A 69 -11.50 11.52 -8.25
C PRO A 69 -11.83 12.47 -9.42
N THR A 70 -11.36 13.72 -9.38
CA THR A 70 -11.56 14.69 -10.46
C THR A 70 -10.74 14.39 -11.73
N ASP A 71 -9.59 13.72 -11.60
CA ASP A 71 -8.70 13.44 -12.75
C ASP A 71 -9.27 12.34 -13.64
N VAL A 72 -9.94 11.34 -13.04
CA VAL A 72 -10.59 10.25 -13.77
C VAL A 72 -11.74 10.78 -14.65
N HIS A 73 -12.51 11.75 -14.15
CA HIS A 73 -13.65 12.33 -14.87
C HIS A 73 -13.23 13.29 -16.00
N LEU A 74 -12.04 13.89 -15.95
CA LEU A 74 -11.54 14.77 -17.00
C LEU A 74 -10.94 14.00 -18.18
N SER A 75 -10.43 12.78 -17.96
CA SER A 75 -9.86 11.94 -19.02
C SER A 75 -10.90 11.47 -20.06
N ASN A 76 -12.17 11.31 -19.66
CA ASN A 76 -13.25 10.87 -20.55
C ASN A 76 -13.97 12.00 -21.31
N ARG A 77 -13.61 13.28 -21.09
CA ARG A 77 -14.25 14.44 -21.75
C ARG A 77 -13.51 14.97 -22.98
N ALA A 78 -12.34 14.43 -23.32
CA ALA A 78 -11.48 15.01 -24.36
C ALA A 78 -11.71 14.48 -25.80
N TYR A 79 -12.74 13.65 -26.06
CA TYR A 79 -13.01 13.07 -27.40
C TYR A 79 -14.32 13.52 -28.04
N ILE A 80 -14.64 14.82 -28.02
CA ILE A 80 -15.66 15.37 -28.92
C ILE A 80 -15.10 16.64 -29.56
N LEU A 81 -14.42 16.50 -30.69
CA LEU A 81 -14.21 17.60 -31.63
C LEU A 81 -15.45 17.67 -32.53
N PRO A 82 -16.25 18.75 -32.52
CA PRO A 82 -17.24 18.95 -33.55
C PRO A 82 -16.52 19.24 -34.87
N THR A 83 -16.76 18.40 -35.87
CA THR A 83 -16.40 18.59 -37.29
C THR A 83 -17.13 19.78 -37.90
#